data_AF-K9IKY5-F1
#
_entry.id   AF-K9IKY5-F1
#
_cell.length_a   1.000
_cell.length_b   1.000
_cell.length_c   1.000
_cell.angle_alpha   90.00
_cell.angle_beta   90.00
_cell.angle_gamma   90.00
#
_symmetry.space_group_name_H-M   'P 1'
#
loop_
_entity.id
_entity.type
_entity.pdbx_description
1 polymer ?
#
loop_
_entity_poly.entity_id
_entity_poly.type
_entity_poly.pdbx_seq_one_letter_code
_entity_poly.pdbx_strand_id
1 'polypeptide(L)'
;MACRSCVVGFSSLSSCEVTPAGGPRPETSEWGSCGAPRPGFSSRSLTGCWSAGTIPKVTVNPSLLVPLDLKVDPAIQQQKTQEKEEMKVLNDKFASLIGKVQALEQRNQLLETRWSFLQGQSSTAFDLGHLYEKYEGRLQEELRKVSQERGQLESNLLQVLEKVEEFRIRYEDEISKRTDMEFTFVQLKKDLDTECLRRTELETKLKSLQSFVELMKTIYEQELKDLAAQVKDVSVTVDMDRRCHIDLSGIVEEVKAQYDAIAARSLEEAEEYSRRQLEERAACSAQFGNSLQSSRSEIADLNMRIQKLRSQILSVKSHCLKLEENIKEVEEQGELAFQDAKAKLAQLEEALQQAKKDMARQLREYQELMNTKLALDIEIATYRKLVEGEEIRMELPSAAMVSTVQSRSRTASSKSRLARAPSRKKKSSRGPVIKITEMSEKFLMQESEASE
;
A
#
# COMPACT_ATOMS: atom_id res chain seq x y z
N MET A 1 -27.72 47.22 -16.85
CA MET A 1 -27.88 46.61 -15.52
C MET A 1 -26.46 46.35 -15.01
N ALA A 2 -25.87 47.22 -14.18
CA ALA A 2 -26.16 47.48 -12.76
C ALA A 2 -25.51 46.42 -11.83
N CYS A 3 -24.80 46.91 -10.80
CA CYS A 3 -23.73 46.19 -10.08
C CYS A 3 -24.16 45.57 -8.71
N ARG A 4 -23.17 44.99 -7.98
CA ARG A 4 -23.16 44.55 -6.55
C ARG A 4 -23.67 43.11 -6.33
N SER A 5 -23.26 42.30 -5.34
CA SER A 5 -22.37 42.38 -4.13
C SER A 5 -21.85 40.93 -3.85
N CYS A 6 -20.59 40.59 -3.55
CA CYS A 6 -19.73 40.80 -2.34
C CYS A 6 -20.12 40.00 -1.06
N VAL A 7 -19.10 39.55 -0.28
CA VAL A 7 -19.11 38.89 1.08
C VAL A 7 -19.35 37.34 1.06
N VAL A 8 -18.64 36.40 1.75
CA VAL A 8 -17.38 36.24 2.55
C VAL A 8 -17.09 34.70 2.62
N GLY A 9 -15.93 34.10 3.00
CA GLY A 9 -14.59 34.53 3.48
C GLY A 9 -13.79 33.33 4.06
N PHE A 10 -13.05 33.51 5.17
CA PHE A 10 -12.27 32.52 5.98
C PHE A 10 -10.98 31.87 5.43
N SER A 11 -9.86 32.54 5.73
CA SER A 11 -8.70 32.02 6.48
C SER A 11 -7.97 30.75 6.05
N SER A 12 -6.70 30.92 5.65
CA SER A 12 -5.62 29.95 5.92
C SER A 12 -4.32 30.72 6.19
N LEU A 13 -3.65 30.38 7.30
CA LEU A 13 -2.50 31.13 7.82
C LEU A 13 -1.19 30.70 7.14
N SER A 14 -0.28 31.66 7.01
CA SER A 14 1.11 31.42 6.64
C SER A 14 1.82 30.57 7.68
N SER A 15 2.44 29.47 7.27
CA SER A 15 3.42 28.73 8.08
C SER A 15 4.83 29.07 7.62
N CYS A 16 5.61 29.65 8.53
CA CYS A 16 7.05 29.81 8.38
C CYS A 16 7.80 28.85 9.31
N GLU A 17 9.05 28.60 8.92
CA GLU A 17 10.19 28.22 9.75
C GLU A 17 10.42 26.77 10.21
N VAL A 18 11.60 26.33 9.80
CA VAL A 18 12.41 25.19 10.20
C VAL A 18 12.71 25.21 11.70
N THR A 19 12.65 24.04 12.34
CA THR A 19 13.39 23.75 13.59
C THR A 19 13.90 22.30 13.60
N PRO A 20 15.15 22.04 14.01
CA PRO A 20 15.61 20.72 14.42
C PRO A 20 15.39 20.50 15.93
N ALA A 21 15.26 19.24 16.35
CA ALA A 21 14.95 18.88 17.73
C ALA A 21 16.17 18.95 18.67
N GLY A 22 15.95 19.46 19.89
CA GLY A 22 16.92 19.43 20.98
C GLY A 22 16.29 19.81 22.32
N GLY A 23 16.23 18.86 23.26
CA GLY A 23 15.77 19.02 24.64
C GLY A 23 16.27 17.84 25.51
N PRO A 24 16.27 17.94 26.85
CA PRO A 24 15.18 18.58 27.61
C PRO A 24 15.54 19.47 28.82
N ARG A 25 14.64 20.43 29.07
CA ARG A 25 14.12 20.98 30.34
C ARG A 25 14.99 21.75 31.37
N PRO A 26 14.36 22.60 32.24
CA PRO A 26 15.02 23.67 32.99
C PRO A 26 14.69 23.69 34.52
N GLU A 27 15.00 24.83 35.16
CA GLU A 27 14.58 25.31 36.51
C GLU A 27 15.33 24.66 37.70
N THR A 28 16.05 25.37 38.60
CA THR A 28 15.74 26.51 39.51
C THR A 28 14.56 26.22 40.43
N SER A 29 14.60 26.38 41.77
CA SER A 29 15.39 27.30 42.60
C SER A 29 15.60 26.79 44.05
N GLU A 30 16.35 27.56 44.86
CA GLU A 30 16.52 27.44 46.32
C GLU A 30 15.15 27.51 47.06
N TRP A 31 14.94 27.14 48.33
CA TRP A 31 15.78 27.19 49.54
C TRP A 31 15.10 26.33 50.66
N GLY A 32 15.82 25.73 51.63
CA GLY A 32 15.16 25.12 52.80
C GLY A 32 16.02 24.11 53.59
N SER A 33 16.11 24.28 54.91
CA SER A 33 17.08 23.58 55.79
C SER A 33 16.47 22.50 56.70
N CYS A 34 17.39 21.71 57.31
CA CYS A 34 17.29 20.90 58.55
C CYS A 34 17.03 19.38 58.45
N GLY A 35 18.01 18.58 58.91
CA GLY A 35 17.82 17.16 59.25
C GLY A 35 19.05 16.25 59.09
N ALA A 36 19.89 16.12 60.13
CA ALA A 36 20.97 15.11 60.25
C ALA A 36 20.51 14.02 61.28
N PRO A 37 21.22 12.88 61.57
CA PRO A 37 22.69 12.73 61.55
C PRO A 37 23.34 11.36 61.15
N ARG A 38 24.62 11.46 60.74
CA ARG A 38 25.80 10.59 61.01
C ARG A 38 25.69 9.04 60.98
N PRO A 39 26.65 8.41 60.28
CA PRO A 39 27.44 7.28 60.80
C PRO A 39 28.69 7.75 61.56
N GLY A 40 29.12 6.98 62.55
CA GLY A 40 30.24 7.33 63.43
C GLY A 40 31.63 6.99 62.89
N PHE A 41 32.62 7.79 63.29
CA PHE A 41 34.02 7.37 63.27
C PHE A 41 34.26 6.30 64.35
N SER A 42 35.12 5.32 64.07
CA SER A 42 35.85 4.61 65.11
C SER A 42 37.28 4.35 64.66
N SER A 43 38.21 4.76 65.51
CA SER A 43 39.64 4.81 65.26
C SER A 43 40.29 3.43 65.36
N ARG A 44 41.10 3.06 64.36
CA ARG A 44 42.13 2.04 64.57
C ARG A 44 43.28 2.64 65.38
N SER A 45 43.65 1.95 66.45
CA SER A 45 44.81 2.26 67.28
C SER A 45 46.10 2.21 66.46
N LEU A 46 46.95 3.22 66.62
CA LEU A 46 48.36 3.17 66.26
C LEU A 46 49.19 3.10 67.55
N THR A 47 49.57 1.88 67.93
CA THR A 47 50.71 1.62 68.80
C THR A 47 52.00 1.82 67.99
N GLY A 48 52.87 2.75 68.39
CA GLY A 48 54.08 3.06 67.61
C GLY A 48 55.05 3.99 68.33
N CYS A 49 55.63 3.47 69.42
CA CYS A 49 56.75 4.00 70.21
C CYS A 49 57.49 5.22 69.61
N TRP A 50 57.37 6.38 70.26
CA TRP A 50 58.25 7.53 70.01
C TRP A 50 59.42 7.53 70.99
N SER A 51 60.60 7.78 70.42
CA SER A 51 61.90 7.69 71.07
C SER A 51 62.06 8.63 72.26
N ALA A 52 62.82 8.19 73.27
CA ALA A 52 63.10 8.96 74.47
C ALA A 52 63.79 10.31 74.16
N GLY A 53 63.06 11.41 74.37
CA GLY A 53 63.62 12.75 74.40
C GLY A 53 64.25 13.05 75.77
N THR A 54 65.55 13.31 75.78
CA THR A 54 66.31 13.68 76.98
C THR A 54 65.80 14.98 77.60
N ILE A 55 65.19 14.91 78.78
CA ILE A 55 64.81 16.08 79.61
C ILE A 55 65.92 16.33 80.65
N PRO A 56 66.29 17.60 80.97
CA PRO A 56 67.43 17.89 81.83
C PRO A 56 67.25 17.44 83.28
N LYS A 57 68.39 17.17 83.94
CA LYS A 57 68.53 16.87 85.37
C LYS A 57 67.95 17.99 86.24
N VAL A 58 66.76 17.78 86.80
CA VAL A 58 66.16 18.68 87.82
C VAL A 58 66.77 18.36 89.18
N THR A 59 67.44 19.34 89.79
CA THR A 59 68.02 19.23 91.13
C THR A 59 66.91 19.27 92.19
N VAL A 60 66.56 18.13 92.76
CA VAL A 60 65.61 18.06 93.88
C VAL A 60 66.26 18.64 95.13
N ASN A 61 65.71 19.73 95.65
CA ASN A 61 66.19 20.39 96.86
C ASN A 61 65.54 19.71 98.09
N PRO A 62 66.30 19.02 98.97
CA PRO A 62 65.72 18.15 100.00
C PRO A 62 64.99 18.88 101.15
N SER A 63 64.92 20.21 101.11
CA SER A 63 64.31 21.06 102.14
C SER A 63 62.84 21.41 101.91
N LEU A 64 62.19 20.89 100.85
CA LEU A 64 60.82 21.26 100.45
C LEU A 64 59.79 20.11 100.50
N LEU A 65 60.12 18.98 101.14
CA LEU A 65 59.19 17.89 101.44
C LEU A 65 58.56 18.03 102.83
N VAL A 66 57.95 19.18 103.10
CA VAL A 66 57.07 19.38 104.27
C VAL A 66 55.64 19.47 103.74
N PRO A 67 54.74 18.51 104.07
CA PRO A 67 53.33 18.62 103.72
C PRO A 67 52.74 19.87 104.35
N LEU A 68 52.29 20.81 103.51
CA LEU A 68 51.49 21.94 103.96
C LEU A 68 50.09 21.43 104.30
N ASP A 69 49.84 21.24 105.59
CA ASP A 69 48.59 20.73 106.16
C ASP A 69 47.47 21.78 106.06
N LEU A 70 47.05 22.05 104.82
CA LEU A 70 45.87 22.84 104.52
C LEU A 70 44.64 22.05 104.98
N LYS A 71 44.15 22.38 106.18
CA LYS A 71 42.85 21.93 106.68
C LYS A 71 41.74 22.42 105.74
N VAL A 72 41.45 21.61 104.72
CA VAL A 72 40.29 21.80 103.85
C VAL A 72 39.05 21.63 104.71
N ASP A 73 38.18 22.64 104.67
CA ASP A 73 36.99 22.74 105.51
C ASP A 73 36.10 21.48 105.35
N PRO A 74 35.79 20.74 106.44
CA PRO A 74 35.10 19.45 106.33
C PRO A 74 33.74 19.51 105.64
N ALA A 75 33.08 20.68 105.62
CA ALA A 75 31.84 20.91 104.87
C ALA A 75 32.04 20.80 103.34
N ILE A 76 33.15 21.31 102.80
CA ILE A 76 33.44 21.28 101.35
C ILE A 76 33.74 19.84 100.90
N GLN A 77 34.36 19.04 101.76
CA GLN A 77 34.66 17.65 101.47
C GLN A 77 33.37 16.79 101.43
N GLN A 78 32.39 17.08 102.29
CA GLN A 78 31.07 16.41 102.26
C GLN A 78 30.29 16.74 100.99
N GLN A 79 30.24 18.02 100.58
CA GLN A 79 29.58 18.40 99.32
C GLN A 79 30.23 17.71 98.12
N LYS A 80 31.57 17.68 98.04
CA LYS A 80 32.28 16.97 96.95
C LYS A 80 32.07 15.45 96.95
N THR A 81 31.82 14.82 98.10
CA THR A 81 31.45 13.40 98.14
C THR A 81 30.01 13.16 97.70
N GLN A 82 29.08 14.04 98.10
CA GLN A 82 27.67 14.02 97.68
C GLN A 82 27.55 14.18 96.15
N GLU A 83 28.16 15.23 95.58
CA GLU A 83 28.20 15.46 94.12
C GLU A 83 28.82 14.29 93.36
N LYS A 84 29.86 13.66 93.93
CA LYS A 84 30.51 12.47 93.35
C LYS A 84 29.61 11.25 93.37
N GLU A 85 28.73 11.11 94.36
CA GLU A 85 27.77 10.01 94.46
C GLU A 85 26.56 10.20 93.55
N GLU A 86 26.07 11.43 93.41
CA GLU A 86 25.07 11.80 92.40
C GLU A 86 25.61 11.57 90.98
N MET A 87 26.87 11.95 90.71
CA MET A 87 27.53 11.66 89.44
C MET A 87 27.74 10.16 89.19
N LYS A 88 27.98 9.33 90.21
CA LYS A 88 27.99 7.87 90.07
C LYS A 88 26.62 7.34 89.69
N VAL A 89 25.58 7.68 90.44
CA VAL A 89 24.20 7.24 90.17
C VAL A 89 23.73 7.67 88.77
N LEU A 90 24.16 8.84 88.30
CA LEU A 90 23.90 9.28 86.93
C LEU A 90 24.71 8.49 85.89
N ASN A 91 25.98 8.18 86.17
CA ASN A 91 26.82 7.34 85.31
C ASN A 91 26.27 5.90 85.20
N ASP A 92 25.83 5.29 86.30
CA ASP A 92 25.20 3.97 86.33
C ASP A 92 23.91 3.94 85.49
N LYS A 93 23.11 5.02 85.52
CA LYS A 93 21.94 5.21 84.64
C LYS A 93 22.35 5.32 83.17
N PHE A 94 23.41 6.07 82.84
CA PHE A 94 23.94 6.12 81.47
C PHE A 94 24.47 4.76 80.99
N ALA A 95 25.20 4.02 81.82
CA ALA A 95 25.66 2.67 81.50
C ALA A 95 24.48 1.71 81.22
N SER A 96 23.41 1.79 82.01
CA SER A 96 22.18 1.03 81.77
C SER A 96 21.49 1.39 80.45
N LEU A 97 21.46 2.68 80.09
CA LEU A 97 20.89 3.14 78.82
C LEU A 97 21.75 2.72 77.62
N ILE A 98 23.08 2.82 77.71
CA ILE A 98 24.02 2.35 76.68
C ILE A 98 23.85 0.85 76.44
N GLY A 99 23.75 0.05 77.51
CA GLY A 99 23.50 -1.40 77.39
C GLY A 99 22.16 -1.73 76.70
N LYS A 100 21.10 -0.94 76.95
CA LYS A 100 19.81 -1.09 76.25
C LYS A 100 19.90 -0.73 74.77
N VAL A 101 20.63 0.34 74.42
CA VAL A 101 20.85 0.73 73.01
C VAL A 101 21.60 -0.38 72.26
N GLN A 102 22.70 -0.89 72.82
CA GLN A 102 23.47 -1.98 72.20
C GLN A 102 22.65 -3.27 72.02
N ALA A 103 21.79 -3.63 72.98
CA ALA A 103 20.90 -4.78 72.85
C ALA A 103 19.83 -4.60 71.74
N LEU A 104 19.36 -3.36 71.53
CA LEU A 104 18.44 -3.02 70.44
C LEU A 104 19.14 -2.99 69.07
N GLU A 105 20.37 -2.47 69.00
CA GLU A 105 21.20 -2.49 67.79
C GLU A 105 21.48 -3.93 67.32
N GLN A 106 21.90 -4.81 68.23
CA GLN A 106 22.10 -6.24 67.93
C GLN A 106 20.81 -6.91 67.46
N ARG A 107 19.66 -6.58 68.07
CA ARG A 107 18.36 -7.09 67.63
C ARG A 107 17.97 -6.60 66.24
N ASN A 108 18.23 -5.34 65.91
CA ASN A 108 17.97 -4.80 64.58
C ASN A 108 18.86 -5.47 63.51
N GLN A 109 20.15 -5.66 63.77
CA GLN A 109 21.06 -6.37 62.85
C GLN A 109 20.58 -7.81 62.57
N LEU A 110 20.06 -8.51 63.59
CA LEU A 110 19.45 -9.84 63.40
C LEU A 110 18.13 -9.81 62.61
N LEU A 111 17.36 -8.73 62.70
CA LEU A 111 16.14 -8.54 61.90
C LEU A 111 16.47 -8.17 60.45
N GLU A 112 17.46 -7.31 60.20
CA GLU A 112 17.94 -6.92 58.87
C GLU A 112 18.52 -8.11 58.10
N THR A 113 19.37 -8.92 58.74
CA THR A 113 19.94 -10.13 58.13
C THR A 113 18.86 -11.16 57.81
N ARG A 114 17.90 -11.37 58.72
CA ARG A 114 16.75 -12.26 58.47
C ARG A 114 15.82 -11.74 57.37
N TRP A 115 15.59 -10.43 57.30
CA TRP A 115 14.82 -9.79 56.25
C TRP A 115 15.48 -10.00 54.88
N SER A 116 16.77 -9.69 54.78
CA SER A 116 17.56 -9.85 53.55
C SER A 116 17.57 -11.31 53.05
N PHE A 117 17.68 -12.27 53.96
CA PHE A 117 17.63 -13.70 53.64
C PHE A 117 16.26 -14.15 53.12
N LEU A 118 15.17 -13.70 53.75
CA LEU A 118 13.81 -14.00 53.29
C LEU A 118 13.51 -13.35 51.93
N GLN A 119 13.95 -12.10 51.72
CA GLN A 119 13.82 -11.40 50.44
C GLN A 119 14.58 -12.12 49.30
N GLY A 120 15.75 -12.67 49.62
CA GLY A 120 16.52 -13.53 48.71
C GLY A 120 15.81 -14.83 48.32
N GLN A 121 15.08 -15.47 49.25
CA GLN A 121 14.29 -16.67 48.93
C GLN A 121 12.99 -16.37 48.16
N SER A 122 12.29 -15.27 48.46
CA SER A 122 11.07 -14.91 47.72
C SER A 122 11.33 -14.53 46.25
N SER A 123 12.59 -14.25 45.90
CA SER A 123 12.99 -13.94 44.53
C SER A 123 13.02 -15.17 43.61
N THR A 124 12.96 -16.39 44.15
CA THR A 124 12.72 -17.62 43.35
C THR A 124 11.23 -17.93 43.21
N ALA A 125 10.39 -16.89 43.07
CA ALA A 125 9.06 -17.08 42.52
C ALA A 125 9.19 -17.70 41.13
N PHE A 126 8.44 -18.77 40.85
CA PHE A 126 8.47 -19.44 39.56
C PHE A 126 8.27 -18.43 38.43
N ASP A 127 9.07 -18.54 37.37
CA ASP A 127 9.11 -17.62 36.22
C ASP A 127 7.88 -17.77 35.31
N LEU A 128 6.74 -17.44 35.90
CA LEU A 128 5.41 -17.46 35.31
C LEU A 128 5.27 -16.31 34.30
N GLY A 129 6.02 -15.21 34.50
CA GLY A 129 6.12 -14.09 33.57
C GLY A 129 6.63 -14.53 32.21
N HIS A 130 7.81 -15.16 32.14
CA HIS A 130 8.38 -15.66 30.88
C HIS A 130 7.52 -16.77 30.23
N LEU A 131 6.79 -17.57 31.02
CA LEU A 131 5.82 -18.54 30.48
C LEU A 131 4.62 -17.85 29.82
N TYR A 132 4.09 -16.78 30.41
CA TYR A 132 3.05 -15.95 29.80
C TYR A 132 3.58 -15.20 28.57
N GLU A 133 4.75 -14.57 28.66
CA GLU A 133 5.41 -13.87 27.53
C GLU A 133 5.63 -14.81 26.33
N LYS A 134 6.08 -16.06 26.57
CA LYS A 134 6.20 -17.09 25.52
C LYS A 134 4.85 -17.57 24.98
N TYR A 135 3.78 -17.52 25.77
CA TYR A 135 2.42 -17.83 25.29
C TYR A 135 1.85 -16.67 24.47
N GLU A 136 2.01 -15.45 24.94
CA GLU A 136 1.65 -14.21 24.27
C GLU A 136 2.37 -14.06 22.93
N GLY A 137 3.69 -14.24 22.88
CA GLY A 137 4.46 -14.19 21.63
C GLY A 137 4.04 -15.25 20.61
N ARG A 138 3.55 -16.42 21.05
CA ARG A 138 2.94 -17.40 20.14
C ARG A 138 1.58 -16.94 19.63
N LEU A 139 0.72 -16.38 20.49
CA LEU A 139 -0.57 -15.83 20.06
C LEU A 139 -0.39 -14.64 19.10
N GLN A 140 0.59 -13.77 19.35
CA GLN A 140 0.93 -12.66 18.46
C GLN A 140 1.40 -13.16 17.09
N GLU A 141 2.24 -14.21 17.04
CA GLU A 141 2.71 -14.81 15.78
C GLU A 141 1.58 -15.53 15.01
N GLU A 142 0.69 -16.26 15.70
CA GLU A 142 -0.51 -16.83 15.03
C GLU A 142 -1.47 -15.74 14.54
N LEU A 143 -1.69 -14.67 15.32
CA LEU A 143 -2.48 -13.51 14.88
C LEU A 143 -1.85 -12.83 13.65
N ARG A 144 -0.52 -12.73 13.59
CA ARG A 144 0.22 -12.18 12.45
C ARG A 144 0.04 -13.05 11.21
N LYS A 145 0.12 -14.37 11.33
CA LYS A 145 -0.16 -15.31 10.22
C LYS A 145 -1.59 -15.19 9.71
N VAL A 146 -2.59 -15.25 10.59
CA VAL A 146 -4.01 -15.10 10.22
C VAL A 146 -4.27 -13.75 9.56
N SER A 147 -3.63 -12.67 10.04
CA SER A 147 -3.75 -11.35 9.42
C SER A 147 -3.11 -11.29 8.03
N GLN A 148 -1.98 -11.97 7.82
CA GLN A 148 -1.32 -12.09 6.52
C GLN A 148 -2.14 -12.94 5.53
N GLU A 149 -2.68 -14.07 5.98
CA GLU A 149 -3.59 -14.91 5.20
C GLU A 149 -4.87 -14.16 4.82
N ARG A 150 -5.45 -13.40 5.76
CA ARG A 150 -6.61 -12.55 5.49
C ARG A 150 -6.29 -11.50 4.41
N GLY A 151 -5.18 -10.78 4.52
CA GLY A 151 -4.76 -9.82 3.50
C GLY A 151 -4.52 -10.44 2.12
N GLN A 152 -3.96 -11.66 2.07
CA GLN A 152 -3.82 -12.41 0.81
C GLN A 152 -5.17 -12.81 0.22
N LEU A 153 -6.12 -13.26 1.05
CA LEU A 153 -7.47 -13.59 0.62
C LEU A 153 -8.27 -12.36 0.17
N GLU A 154 -8.13 -11.23 0.85
CA GLU A 154 -8.71 -9.93 0.46
C GLU A 154 -8.16 -9.48 -0.90
N SER A 155 -6.84 -9.58 -1.13
CA SER A 155 -6.22 -9.28 -2.43
C SER A 155 -6.68 -10.22 -3.54
N ASN A 156 -6.75 -11.53 -3.27
CA ASN A 156 -7.25 -12.51 -4.24
C ASN A 156 -8.73 -12.27 -4.57
N LEU A 157 -9.56 -11.91 -3.59
CA LEU A 157 -10.97 -11.57 -3.78
C LEU A 157 -11.13 -10.34 -4.67
N LEU A 158 -10.36 -9.27 -4.40
CA LEU A 158 -10.37 -8.06 -5.24
C LEU A 158 -9.99 -8.38 -6.69
N GLN A 159 -8.93 -9.17 -6.91
CA GLN A 159 -8.53 -9.57 -8.27
C GLN A 159 -9.60 -10.42 -8.99
N VAL A 160 -10.33 -11.27 -8.26
CA VAL A 160 -11.44 -12.05 -8.85
C VAL A 160 -12.63 -11.14 -9.17
N LEU A 161 -12.96 -10.19 -8.31
CA LEU A 161 -14.03 -9.21 -8.55
C LEU A 161 -13.73 -8.30 -9.75
N GLU A 162 -12.49 -7.82 -9.86
CA GLU A 162 -12.00 -7.04 -11.01
C GLU A 162 -12.18 -7.82 -12.33
N LYS A 163 -11.72 -9.08 -12.37
CA LYS A 163 -11.91 -9.95 -13.55
C LYS A 163 -13.38 -10.21 -13.87
N VAL A 164 -14.24 -10.40 -12.86
CA VAL A 164 -15.69 -10.57 -13.06
C VAL A 164 -16.30 -9.31 -13.68
N GLU A 165 -15.88 -8.13 -13.23
CA GLU A 165 -16.33 -6.85 -13.79
C GLU A 165 -15.81 -6.63 -15.23
N GLU A 166 -14.54 -6.95 -15.52
CA GLU A 166 -14.00 -6.98 -16.89
C GLU A 166 -14.77 -7.94 -17.82
N PHE A 167 -15.23 -9.08 -17.31
CA PHE A 167 -16.09 -9.98 -18.08
C PHE A 167 -17.49 -9.38 -18.25
N ARG A 168 -18.09 -8.80 -17.20
CA ARG A 168 -19.42 -8.15 -17.25
C ARG A 168 -19.45 -7.06 -18.33
N ILE A 169 -18.48 -6.15 -18.32
CA ILE A 169 -18.35 -5.07 -19.32
C ILE A 169 -18.22 -5.65 -20.73
N ARG A 170 -17.37 -6.67 -20.94
CA ARG A 170 -17.23 -7.33 -22.25
C ARG A 170 -18.51 -8.03 -22.73
N TYR A 171 -19.29 -8.63 -21.82
CA TYR A 171 -20.60 -9.20 -22.18
C TYR A 171 -21.61 -8.11 -22.55
N GLU A 172 -21.64 -6.98 -21.82
CA GLU A 172 -22.52 -5.85 -22.12
C GLU A 172 -22.17 -5.18 -23.47
N ASP A 173 -20.87 -5.03 -23.77
CA ASP A 173 -20.38 -4.59 -25.08
C ASP A 173 -20.80 -5.54 -26.22
N GLU A 174 -20.69 -6.86 -26.01
CA GLU A 174 -21.00 -7.84 -27.04
C GLU A 174 -22.51 -7.99 -27.28
N ILE A 175 -23.33 -7.88 -26.21
CA ILE A 175 -24.79 -7.75 -26.33
C ILE A 175 -25.14 -6.50 -27.13
N SER A 176 -24.50 -5.35 -26.84
CA SER A 176 -24.76 -4.08 -27.54
C SER A 176 -24.43 -4.19 -29.05
N LYS A 177 -23.24 -4.69 -29.38
CA LYS A 177 -22.83 -4.95 -30.78
C LYS A 177 -23.79 -5.92 -31.48
N ARG A 178 -24.22 -6.98 -30.79
CA ARG A 178 -25.21 -7.92 -31.32
C ARG A 178 -26.53 -7.23 -31.62
N THR A 179 -27.04 -6.37 -30.73
CA THR A 179 -28.27 -5.62 -30.98
C THR A 179 -28.15 -4.63 -32.14
N ASP A 180 -26.99 -4.00 -32.34
CA ASP A 180 -26.73 -3.14 -33.50
C ASP A 180 -26.70 -3.94 -34.82
N MET A 181 -26.07 -5.13 -34.80
CA MET A 181 -26.06 -6.05 -35.95
C MET A 181 -27.45 -6.62 -36.26
N GLU A 182 -28.24 -6.96 -35.24
CA GLU A 182 -29.63 -7.41 -35.40
C GLU A 182 -30.53 -6.26 -35.93
N PHE A 183 -30.35 -5.02 -35.45
CA PHE A 183 -31.05 -3.85 -35.95
C PHE A 183 -30.74 -3.57 -37.43
N THR A 184 -29.46 -3.56 -37.80
CA THR A 184 -29.05 -3.35 -39.21
C THR A 184 -29.50 -4.50 -40.11
N PHE A 185 -29.47 -5.75 -39.65
CA PHE A 185 -30.04 -6.89 -40.36
C PHE A 185 -31.56 -6.74 -40.59
N VAL A 186 -32.32 -6.35 -39.57
CA VAL A 186 -33.77 -6.10 -39.69
C VAL A 186 -34.06 -4.94 -40.66
N GLN A 187 -33.22 -3.91 -40.69
CA GLN A 187 -33.37 -2.82 -41.65
C GLN A 187 -33.07 -3.28 -43.09
N LEU A 188 -31.95 -3.97 -43.32
CA LEU A 188 -31.60 -4.54 -44.62
C LEU A 188 -32.66 -5.52 -45.14
N LYS A 189 -33.31 -6.28 -44.24
CA LYS A 189 -34.44 -7.14 -44.60
C LYS A 189 -35.65 -6.34 -45.10
N LYS A 190 -36.03 -5.25 -44.43
CA LYS A 190 -37.11 -4.36 -44.89
C LYS A 190 -36.76 -3.72 -46.24
N ASP A 191 -35.51 -3.30 -46.42
CA ASP A 191 -35.06 -2.69 -47.67
C ASP A 191 -35.09 -3.72 -48.82
N LEU A 192 -34.70 -4.98 -48.56
CA LEU A 192 -34.83 -6.09 -49.51
C LEU A 192 -36.30 -6.42 -49.83
N ASP A 193 -37.19 -6.41 -48.83
CA ASP A 193 -38.63 -6.65 -49.01
C ASP A 193 -39.25 -5.53 -49.87
N THR A 194 -38.88 -4.26 -49.67
CA THR A 194 -39.37 -3.13 -50.51
C THR A 194 -38.85 -3.20 -51.94
N GLU A 195 -37.58 -3.55 -52.15
CA GLU A 195 -37.02 -3.77 -53.49
C GLU A 195 -37.63 -5.00 -54.19
N CYS A 196 -37.96 -6.06 -53.45
CA CYS A 196 -38.71 -7.19 -53.99
C CYS A 196 -40.11 -6.78 -54.47
N LEU A 197 -40.85 -5.99 -53.68
CA LEU A 197 -42.15 -5.45 -54.08
C LEU A 197 -42.01 -4.59 -55.34
N ARG A 198 -41.09 -3.63 -55.35
CA ARG A 198 -40.79 -2.74 -56.50
C ARG A 198 -40.45 -3.54 -57.76
N ARG A 199 -39.67 -4.63 -57.62
CA ARG A 199 -39.39 -5.56 -58.74
C ARG A 199 -40.66 -6.22 -59.25
N THR A 200 -41.52 -6.76 -58.39
CA THR A 200 -42.78 -7.42 -58.83
C THR A 200 -43.75 -6.44 -59.50
N GLU A 201 -43.79 -5.18 -59.06
CA GLU A 201 -44.54 -4.12 -59.76
C GLU A 201 -43.98 -3.83 -61.17
N LEU A 202 -42.67 -3.82 -61.34
CA LEU A 202 -42.06 -3.63 -62.65
C LEU A 202 -42.26 -4.86 -63.56
N GLU A 203 -42.17 -6.07 -63.01
CA GLU A 203 -42.46 -7.31 -63.75
C GLU A 203 -43.92 -7.37 -64.22
N THR A 204 -44.89 -6.91 -63.42
CA THR A 204 -46.30 -6.85 -63.82
C THR A 204 -46.55 -5.77 -64.87
N LYS A 205 -45.96 -4.57 -64.74
CA LYS A 205 -46.00 -3.51 -65.77
C LYS A 205 -45.36 -3.96 -67.08
N LEU A 206 -44.26 -4.71 -67.02
CA LEU A 206 -43.59 -5.30 -68.19
C LEU A 206 -44.47 -6.35 -68.88
N LYS A 207 -45.12 -7.24 -68.12
CA LYS A 207 -46.08 -8.22 -68.65
C LYS A 207 -47.30 -7.55 -69.30
N SER A 208 -47.85 -6.48 -68.71
CA SER A 208 -48.97 -5.75 -69.32
C SER A 208 -48.58 -5.03 -70.62
N LEU A 209 -47.37 -4.47 -70.68
CA LEU A 209 -46.83 -3.87 -71.90
C LEU A 209 -46.57 -4.93 -72.99
N GLN A 210 -46.07 -6.12 -72.62
CA GLN A 210 -45.92 -7.24 -73.55
C GLN A 210 -47.27 -7.67 -74.14
N SER A 211 -48.29 -7.89 -73.31
CA SER A 211 -49.62 -8.26 -73.80
C SER A 211 -50.27 -7.16 -74.66
N PHE A 212 -49.99 -5.88 -74.37
CA PHE A 212 -50.46 -4.77 -75.21
C PHE A 212 -49.76 -4.76 -76.58
N VAL A 213 -48.45 -5.00 -76.63
CA VAL A 213 -47.70 -5.12 -77.90
C VAL A 213 -48.18 -6.33 -78.72
N GLU A 214 -48.48 -7.45 -78.07
CA GLU A 214 -49.07 -8.64 -78.71
C GLU A 214 -50.46 -8.32 -79.28
N LEU A 215 -51.33 -7.66 -78.50
CA LEU A 215 -52.64 -7.20 -78.97
C LEU A 215 -52.51 -6.30 -80.21
N MET A 216 -51.67 -5.26 -80.15
CA MET A 216 -51.46 -4.35 -81.29
C MET A 216 -50.95 -5.08 -82.53
N LYS A 217 -50.05 -6.06 -82.39
CA LYS A 217 -49.63 -6.92 -83.52
C LYS A 217 -50.81 -7.68 -84.11
N THR A 218 -51.65 -8.32 -83.28
CA THR A 218 -52.82 -9.07 -83.78
C THR A 218 -53.85 -8.18 -84.48
N ILE A 219 -54.03 -6.93 -84.01
CA ILE A 219 -54.90 -5.94 -84.65
C ILE A 219 -54.33 -5.57 -86.03
N TYR A 220 -53.06 -5.16 -86.12
CA TYR A 220 -52.44 -4.81 -87.40
C TYR A 220 -52.40 -5.98 -88.38
N GLU A 221 -52.16 -7.21 -87.91
CA GLU A 221 -52.25 -8.41 -88.74
C GLU A 221 -53.67 -8.69 -89.25
N GLN A 222 -54.71 -8.21 -88.58
CA GLN A 222 -56.10 -8.33 -89.04
C GLN A 222 -56.46 -7.19 -89.98
N GLU A 223 -56.15 -5.93 -89.64
CA GLU A 223 -56.33 -4.77 -90.50
C GLU A 223 -55.64 -4.94 -91.86
N LEU A 224 -54.43 -5.51 -91.89
CA LEU A 224 -53.73 -5.81 -93.14
C LEU A 224 -54.45 -6.87 -93.99
N LYS A 225 -55.13 -7.85 -93.39
CA LYS A 225 -55.96 -8.83 -94.12
C LYS A 225 -57.21 -8.17 -94.67
N ASP A 226 -57.85 -7.32 -93.87
CA ASP A 226 -59.10 -6.64 -94.23
C ASP A 226 -58.86 -5.59 -95.34
N LEU A 227 -57.77 -4.80 -95.26
CA LEU A 227 -57.30 -3.93 -96.34
C LEU A 227 -56.94 -4.71 -97.61
N ALA A 228 -56.27 -5.86 -97.49
CA ALA A 228 -55.95 -6.72 -98.62
C ALA A 228 -57.19 -7.42 -99.24
N ALA A 229 -58.33 -7.45 -98.54
CA ALA A 229 -59.62 -7.80 -99.09
C ALA A 229 -60.28 -6.57 -99.75
N GLN A 230 -60.36 -5.44 -99.06
CA GLN A 230 -61.04 -4.23 -99.54
C GLN A 230 -60.41 -3.63 -100.81
N VAL A 231 -59.09 -3.72 -100.98
CA VAL A 231 -58.39 -3.33 -102.24
C VAL A 231 -58.85 -4.17 -103.45
N LYS A 232 -59.43 -5.35 -103.24
CA LYS A 232 -60.00 -6.19 -104.31
C LYS A 232 -61.45 -5.80 -104.65
N ASP A 233 -62.16 -5.13 -103.76
CA ASP A 233 -63.60 -4.81 -103.90
C ASP A 233 -63.88 -3.38 -104.41
N VAL A 234 -62.96 -2.43 -104.23
CA VAL A 234 -63.21 -0.99 -104.48
C VAL A 234 -62.79 -0.51 -105.89
N SER A 235 -62.67 -1.42 -106.87
CA SER A 235 -62.44 -1.04 -108.29
C SER A 235 -63.73 -0.62 -109.00
N VAL A 236 -64.44 0.40 -108.49
CA VAL A 236 -65.66 0.95 -109.10
C VAL A 236 -65.61 2.48 -109.15
N THR A 237 -65.55 3.01 -110.36
CA THR A 237 -65.63 4.45 -110.67
C THR A 237 -67.05 4.98 -110.49
N VAL A 238 -67.21 6.11 -109.78
CA VAL A 238 -68.48 6.81 -109.64
C VAL A 238 -68.30 8.28 -110.04
N ASP A 239 -68.83 8.65 -111.20
CA ASP A 239 -68.98 10.05 -111.61
C ASP A 239 -70.22 10.68 -110.94
N MET A 240 -70.07 11.91 -110.46
CA MET A 240 -71.12 12.64 -109.74
C MET A 240 -71.46 13.96 -110.45
N ASP A 241 -72.64 14.00 -111.09
CA ASP A 241 -73.15 15.18 -111.82
C ASP A 241 -73.70 16.24 -110.85
N ARG A 242 -73.35 17.51 -111.05
CA ARG A 242 -73.59 18.63 -110.10
C ARG A 242 -74.55 19.67 -110.66
N ARG A 243 -75.77 19.78 -110.11
CA ARG A 243 -76.71 20.88 -110.45
C ARG A 243 -77.52 21.40 -109.25
N CYS A 244 -76.85 22.12 -108.35
CA CYS A 244 -77.49 23.10 -107.48
C CYS A 244 -76.74 24.43 -107.61
N HIS A 245 -77.42 25.50 -108.02
CA HIS A 245 -76.85 26.84 -108.06
C HIS A 245 -76.84 27.43 -106.64
N ILE A 246 -75.80 27.07 -105.89
CA ILE A 246 -75.45 27.69 -104.61
C ILE A 246 -74.74 29.01 -104.92
N ASP A 247 -74.99 30.08 -104.15
CA ASP A 247 -74.14 31.28 -104.20
C ASP A 247 -72.78 30.94 -103.56
N LEU A 248 -71.89 30.44 -104.41
CA LEU A 248 -70.55 30.02 -104.04
C LEU A 248 -69.69 31.21 -103.63
N SER A 249 -69.99 32.43 -104.10
CA SER A 249 -69.20 33.64 -103.81
C SER A 249 -69.26 34.00 -102.32
N GLY A 250 -70.47 34.29 -101.81
CA GLY A 250 -70.65 34.71 -100.41
C GLY A 250 -70.22 33.64 -99.41
N ILE A 251 -70.55 32.37 -99.68
CA ILE A 251 -70.14 31.24 -98.83
C ILE A 251 -68.62 31.06 -98.87
N VAL A 252 -67.96 31.20 -100.01
CA VAL A 252 -66.48 31.12 -100.08
C VAL A 252 -65.82 32.29 -99.35
N GLU A 253 -66.39 33.49 -99.38
CA GLU A 253 -65.85 34.64 -98.63
C GLU A 253 -66.05 34.50 -97.12
N GLU A 254 -67.22 34.06 -96.65
CA GLU A 254 -67.46 33.80 -95.23
C GLU A 254 -66.60 32.63 -94.71
N VAL A 255 -66.51 31.54 -95.48
CA VAL A 255 -65.65 30.39 -95.15
C VAL A 255 -64.18 30.81 -95.14
N LYS A 256 -63.70 31.63 -96.07
CA LYS A 256 -62.34 32.21 -96.02
C LYS A 256 -62.13 33.02 -94.76
N ALA A 257 -63.03 33.95 -94.42
CA ALA A 257 -62.91 34.76 -93.21
C ALA A 257 -62.90 33.91 -91.93
N GLN A 258 -63.67 32.82 -91.88
CA GLN A 258 -63.62 31.85 -90.79
C GLN A 258 -62.29 31.08 -90.76
N TYR A 259 -61.76 30.62 -91.90
CA TYR A 259 -60.45 29.97 -91.97
C TYR A 259 -59.30 30.90 -91.59
N ASP A 260 -59.31 32.16 -92.04
CA ASP A 260 -58.31 33.16 -91.70
C ASP A 260 -58.34 33.47 -90.20
N ALA A 261 -59.54 33.57 -89.60
CA ALA A 261 -59.70 33.76 -88.16
C ALA A 261 -59.29 32.52 -87.33
N ILE A 262 -59.50 31.30 -87.86
CA ILE A 262 -59.00 30.06 -87.23
C ILE A 262 -57.48 30.00 -87.34
N ALA A 263 -56.91 30.27 -88.51
CA ALA A 263 -55.46 30.26 -88.75
C ALA A 263 -54.73 31.30 -87.88
N ALA A 264 -55.29 32.50 -87.73
CA ALA A 264 -54.77 33.51 -86.82
C ALA A 264 -54.76 33.05 -85.36
N ARG A 265 -55.87 32.48 -84.86
CA ARG A 265 -55.94 31.92 -83.50
C ARG A 265 -54.99 30.74 -83.32
N SER A 266 -54.90 29.81 -84.26
CA SER A 266 -53.97 28.68 -84.18
C SER A 266 -52.50 29.11 -84.21
N LEU A 267 -52.18 30.21 -84.88
CA LEU A 267 -50.84 30.80 -84.85
C LEU A 267 -50.55 31.45 -83.49
N GLU A 268 -51.49 32.23 -82.94
CA GLU A 268 -51.38 32.82 -81.60
C GLU A 268 -51.25 31.74 -80.51
N GLU A 269 -52.09 30.70 -80.55
CA GLU A 269 -52.03 29.53 -79.65
C GLU A 269 -50.69 28.78 -79.76
N ALA A 270 -50.14 28.63 -80.98
CA ALA A 270 -48.85 27.98 -81.20
C ALA A 270 -47.66 28.84 -80.71
N GLU A 271 -47.73 30.17 -80.87
CA GLU A 271 -46.74 31.11 -80.32
C GLU A 271 -46.80 31.12 -78.79
N GLU A 272 -47.99 31.17 -78.20
CA GLU A 272 -48.17 31.06 -76.75
C GLU A 272 -47.66 29.73 -76.19
N TYR A 273 -47.98 28.61 -76.84
CA TYR A 273 -47.50 27.29 -76.44
C TYR A 273 -45.96 27.21 -76.50
N SER A 274 -45.36 27.73 -77.58
CA SER A 274 -43.92 27.78 -77.76
C SER A 274 -43.24 28.67 -76.70
N ARG A 275 -43.85 29.81 -76.38
CA ARG A 275 -43.41 30.73 -75.32
C ARG A 275 -43.47 30.09 -73.94
N ARG A 276 -44.61 29.47 -73.56
CA ARG A 276 -44.75 28.72 -72.29
C ARG A 276 -43.70 27.61 -72.17
N GLN A 277 -43.48 26.83 -73.23
CA GLN A 277 -42.45 25.79 -73.26
C GLN A 277 -41.02 26.34 -73.06
N LEU A 278 -40.70 27.51 -73.61
CA LEU A 278 -39.40 28.15 -73.37
C LEU A 278 -39.27 28.67 -71.94
N GLU A 279 -40.32 29.29 -71.40
CA GLU A 279 -40.38 29.77 -70.00
C GLU A 279 -40.25 28.62 -69.00
N GLU A 280 -40.98 27.52 -69.19
CA GLU A 280 -40.89 26.30 -68.36
C GLU A 280 -39.49 25.67 -68.40
N ARG A 281 -38.88 25.54 -69.60
CA ARG A 281 -37.52 25.01 -69.75
C ARG A 281 -36.48 25.93 -69.11
N ALA A 282 -36.65 27.25 -69.22
CA ALA A 282 -35.77 28.22 -68.55
C ALA A 282 -35.90 28.13 -67.02
N ALA A 283 -37.13 28.02 -66.49
CA ALA A 283 -37.38 27.84 -65.06
C ALA A 283 -36.78 26.52 -64.53
N CYS A 284 -36.97 25.40 -65.24
CA CYS A 284 -36.35 24.12 -64.89
C CYS A 284 -34.82 24.21 -64.91
N SER A 285 -34.24 24.82 -65.95
CA SER A 285 -32.79 25.04 -66.06
C SER A 285 -32.23 25.87 -64.89
N ALA A 286 -32.94 26.93 -64.48
CA ALA A 286 -32.57 27.73 -63.32
C ALA A 286 -32.66 26.93 -62.01
N GLN A 287 -33.68 26.10 -61.83
CA GLN A 287 -33.81 25.22 -60.66
C GLN A 287 -32.66 24.20 -60.61
N PHE A 288 -32.38 23.48 -61.71
CA PHE A 288 -31.26 22.54 -61.78
C PHE A 288 -29.91 23.23 -61.55
N GLY A 289 -29.72 24.45 -62.08
CA GLY A 289 -28.55 25.28 -61.82
C GLY A 289 -28.39 25.59 -60.33
N ASN A 290 -29.46 26.01 -59.65
CA ASN A 290 -29.44 26.29 -58.22
C ASN A 290 -29.17 25.04 -57.38
N SER A 291 -29.78 23.89 -57.70
CA SER A 291 -29.49 22.61 -57.03
C SER A 291 -28.04 22.17 -57.22
N LEU A 292 -27.48 22.36 -58.42
CA LEU A 292 -26.07 22.05 -58.70
C LEU A 292 -25.11 22.96 -57.92
N GLN A 293 -25.43 24.26 -57.78
CA GLN A 293 -24.64 25.17 -56.95
C GLN A 293 -24.74 24.82 -55.46
N SER A 294 -25.94 24.50 -54.96
CA SER A 294 -26.15 24.05 -53.58
C SER A 294 -25.32 22.79 -53.25
N SER A 295 -25.37 21.79 -54.13
CA SER A 295 -24.55 20.57 -54.00
C SER A 295 -23.05 20.88 -54.07
N ARG A 296 -22.62 21.81 -54.93
CA ARG A 296 -21.22 22.26 -54.98
C ARG A 296 -20.76 22.95 -53.70
N SER A 297 -21.59 23.80 -53.08
CA SER A 297 -21.28 24.39 -51.78
C SER A 297 -21.21 23.34 -50.67
N GLU A 298 -22.14 22.38 -50.63
CA GLU A 298 -22.11 21.30 -49.64
C GLU A 298 -20.85 20.43 -49.79
N ILE A 299 -20.45 20.10 -51.03
CA ILE A 299 -19.18 19.39 -51.30
C ILE A 299 -17.98 20.21 -50.82
N ALA A 300 -17.98 21.55 -51.00
CA ALA A 300 -16.91 22.41 -50.51
C ALA A 300 -16.83 22.45 -48.97
N ASP A 301 -17.98 22.58 -48.29
CA ASP A 301 -18.09 22.58 -46.84
C ASP A 301 -17.65 21.24 -46.22
N LEU A 302 -18.10 20.13 -46.81
CA LEU A 302 -17.65 18.78 -46.43
C LEU A 302 -16.14 18.62 -46.60
N ASN A 303 -15.57 19.11 -47.70
CA ASN A 303 -14.11 19.11 -47.90
C ASN A 303 -13.38 19.94 -46.85
N MET A 304 -13.86 21.14 -46.50
CA MET A 304 -13.28 21.93 -45.39
C MET A 304 -13.35 21.18 -44.05
N ARG A 305 -14.49 20.53 -43.77
CA ARG A 305 -14.71 19.73 -42.55
C ARG A 305 -13.78 18.52 -42.48
N ILE A 306 -13.57 17.83 -43.61
CA ILE A 306 -12.60 16.73 -43.75
C ILE A 306 -11.17 17.22 -43.47
N GLN A 307 -10.76 18.37 -44.03
CA GLN A 307 -9.41 18.91 -43.78
C GLN A 307 -9.21 19.33 -42.31
N LYS A 308 -10.24 19.91 -41.68
CA LYS A 308 -10.23 20.23 -40.25
C LYS A 308 -10.12 18.98 -39.36
N LEU A 309 -10.85 17.91 -39.69
CA LEU A 309 -10.76 16.64 -38.97
C LEU A 309 -9.37 15.99 -39.18
N ARG A 310 -8.80 16.05 -40.40
CA ARG A 310 -7.44 15.56 -40.67
C ARG A 310 -6.38 16.30 -39.86
N SER A 311 -6.43 17.63 -39.77
CA SER A 311 -5.47 18.40 -38.96
C SER A 311 -5.65 18.15 -37.45
N GLN A 312 -6.87 17.96 -36.97
CA GLN A 312 -7.14 17.52 -35.60
C GLN A 312 -6.57 16.13 -35.31
N ILE A 313 -6.76 15.16 -36.20
CA ILE A 313 -6.18 13.80 -36.07
C ILE A 313 -4.65 13.86 -36.01
N LEU A 314 -4.01 14.66 -36.88
CA LEU A 314 -2.54 14.83 -36.86
C LEU A 314 -2.04 15.50 -35.58
N SER A 315 -2.76 16.51 -35.07
CA SER A 315 -2.46 17.18 -33.81
C SER A 315 -2.56 16.23 -32.61
N VAL A 316 -3.66 15.47 -32.51
CA VAL A 316 -3.86 14.47 -31.46
C VAL A 316 -2.80 13.37 -31.53
N LYS A 317 -2.49 12.85 -32.72
CA LYS A 317 -1.40 11.87 -32.89
C LYS A 317 -0.04 12.41 -32.43
N SER A 318 0.28 13.67 -32.75
CA SER A 318 1.51 14.31 -32.25
C SER A 318 1.50 14.47 -30.72
N HIS A 319 0.34 14.70 -30.11
CA HIS A 319 0.22 14.78 -28.66
C HIS A 319 0.36 13.41 -27.99
N CYS A 320 -0.25 12.35 -28.54
CA CYS A 320 -0.07 10.97 -28.07
C CYS A 320 1.40 10.56 -28.10
N LEU A 321 2.10 10.77 -29.21
CA LEU A 321 3.53 10.45 -29.33
C LEU A 321 4.40 11.16 -28.29
N LYS A 322 4.11 12.44 -27.99
CA LYS A 322 4.81 13.19 -26.93
C LYS A 322 4.50 12.65 -25.52
N LEU A 323 3.27 12.21 -25.28
CA LEU A 323 2.92 11.59 -24.00
C LEU A 323 3.58 10.21 -23.87
N GLU A 324 3.66 9.42 -24.93
CA GLU A 324 4.38 8.13 -24.97
C GLU A 324 5.90 8.31 -24.75
N GLU A 325 6.49 9.37 -25.30
CA GLU A 325 7.89 9.76 -25.07
C GLU A 325 8.12 10.16 -23.61
N ASN A 326 7.30 11.08 -23.08
CA ASN A 326 7.37 11.49 -21.66
C ASN A 326 7.15 10.32 -20.68
N ILE A 327 6.27 9.36 -21.00
CA ILE A 327 6.04 8.16 -20.18
C ILE A 327 7.32 7.32 -20.12
N LYS A 328 7.96 7.05 -21.27
CA LYS A 328 9.23 6.32 -21.32
C LYS A 328 10.34 7.02 -20.55
N GLU A 329 10.48 8.34 -20.69
CA GLU A 329 11.47 9.11 -19.92
C GLU A 329 11.25 8.98 -18.40
N VAL A 330 10.00 9.03 -17.93
CA VAL A 330 9.64 8.88 -16.51
C VAL A 330 9.83 7.43 -16.04
N GLU A 331 9.52 6.43 -16.87
CA GLU A 331 9.77 5.01 -16.60
C GLU A 331 11.28 4.72 -16.47
N GLU A 332 12.10 5.23 -17.39
CA GLU A 332 13.56 5.10 -17.34
C GLU A 332 14.16 5.78 -16.10
N GLN A 333 13.72 6.99 -15.77
CA GLN A 333 14.13 7.69 -14.55
C GLN A 333 13.70 6.94 -13.27
N GLY A 334 12.49 6.36 -13.28
CA GLY A 334 11.96 5.55 -12.18
C GLY A 334 12.75 4.26 -11.97
N GLU A 335 13.09 3.54 -13.04
CA GLU A 335 13.90 2.33 -12.99
C GLU A 335 15.33 2.63 -12.51
N LEU A 336 15.95 3.73 -12.95
CA LEU A 336 17.26 4.16 -12.43
C LEU A 336 17.22 4.47 -10.92
N ALA A 337 16.19 5.18 -10.45
CA ALA A 337 16.01 5.46 -9.02
C ALA A 337 15.75 4.17 -8.20
N PHE A 338 15.03 3.20 -8.78
CA PHE A 338 14.78 1.89 -8.17
C PHE A 338 16.05 1.03 -8.10
N GLN A 339 16.90 1.08 -9.13
CA GLN A 339 18.21 0.39 -9.13
C GLN A 339 19.17 0.99 -8.09
N ASP A 340 19.23 2.32 -7.95
CA ASP A 340 20.00 2.99 -6.90
C ASP A 340 19.49 2.63 -5.49
N ALA A 341 18.18 2.62 -5.28
CA ALA A 341 17.57 2.19 -4.01
C ALA A 341 17.90 0.72 -3.67
N LYS A 342 17.83 -0.19 -4.67
CA LYS A 342 18.25 -1.60 -4.54
C LYS A 342 19.74 -1.72 -4.20
N ALA A 343 20.61 -0.96 -4.86
CA ALA A 343 22.04 -0.98 -4.60
C ALA A 343 22.37 -0.53 -3.17
N LYS A 344 21.72 0.54 -2.70
CA LYS A 344 21.83 1.02 -1.31
C LYS A 344 21.33 -0.01 -0.30
N LEU A 345 20.21 -0.68 -0.58
CA LEU A 345 19.70 -1.77 0.25
C LEU A 345 20.73 -2.91 0.35
N ALA A 346 21.28 -3.38 -0.77
CA ALA A 346 22.29 -4.43 -0.79
C ALA A 346 23.57 -4.05 -0.01
N GLN A 347 24.03 -2.80 -0.13
CA GLN A 347 25.16 -2.28 0.66
C GLN A 347 24.87 -2.27 2.17
N LEU A 348 23.67 -1.87 2.58
CA LEU A 348 23.25 -1.89 3.99
C LEU A 348 23.11 -3.32 4.53
N GLU A 349 22.60 -4.26 3.73
CA GLU A 349 22.55 -5.68 4.08
C GLU A 349 23.97 -6.27 4.24
N GLU A 350 24.89 -5.97 3.33
CA GLU A 350 26.29 -6.42 3.44
C GLU A 350 26.97 -5.83 4.69
N ALA A 351 26.83 -4.53 4.94
CA ALA A 351 27.35 -3.87 6.14
C ALA A 351 26.78 -4.49 7.43
N LEU A 352 25.48 -4.81 7.46
CA LEU A 352 24.82 -5.46 8.57
C LEU A 352 25.32 -6.91 8.79
N GLN A 353 25.55 -7.67 7.72
CA GLN A 353 26.15 -9.01 7.82
C GLN A 353 27.61 -8.93 8.28
N GLN A 354 28.36 -7.92 7.86
CA GLN A 354 29.73 -7.70 8.31
C GLN A 354 29.77 -7.34 9.80
N ALA A 355 28.93 -6.39 10.25
CA ALA A 355 28.80 -6.05 11.67
C ALA A 355 28.43 -7.25 12.55
N LYS A 356 27.55 -8.16 12.07
CA LYS A 356 27.25 -9.43 12.75
C LYS A 356 28.46 -10.34 12.87
N LYS A 357 29.29 -10.47 11.82
CA LYS A 357 30.54 -11.25 11.85
C LYS A 357 31.56 -10.64 12.81
N ASP A 358 31.69 -9.32 12.83
CA ASP A 358 32.60 -8.60 13.73
C ASP A 358 32.18 -8.75 15.21
N MET A 359 30.89 -8.60 15.53
CA MET A 359 30.36 -8.91 16.86
C MET A 359 30.62 -10.37 17.26
N ALA A 360 30.41 -11.33 16.35
CA ALA A 360 30.71 -12.74 16.58
C ALA A 360 32.22 -13.05 16.66
N ARG A 361 33.10 -12.15 16.20
CA ARG A 361 34.55 -12.20 16.47
C ARG A 361 34.86 -11.67 17.86
N GLN A 362 34.37 -10.47 18.20
CA GLN A 362 34.57 -9.86 19.52
C GLN A 362 34.10 -10.77 20.65
N LEU A 363 32.93 -11.42 20.53
CA LEU A 363 32.44 -12.37 21.54
C LEU A 363 33.37 -13.57 21.77
N ARG A 364 34.10 -14.03 20.74
CA ARG A 364 35.11 -15.10 20.87
C ARG A 364 36.37 -14.58 21.54
N GLU A 365 36.87 -13.42 21.11
CA GLU A 365 38.03 -12.74 21.72
C GLU A 365 37.80 -12.45 23.22
N TYR A 366 36.60 -11.99 23.59
CA TYR A 366 36.21 -11.80 24.99
C TYR A 366 36.14 -13.11 25.78
N GLN A 367 35.64 -14.20 25.19
CA GLN A 367 35.61 -15.50 25.86
C GLN A 367 37.02 -16.07 26.05
N GLU A 368 37.91 -15.90 25.07
CA GLU A 368 39.32 -16.30 25.16
C GLU A 368 40.04 -15.49 26.25
N LEU A 369 39.82 -14.18 26.33
CA LEU A 369 40.35 -13.32 27.39
C LEU A 369 39.79 -13.65 28.78
N MET A 370 38.51 -14.03 28.88
CA MET A 370 37.93 -14.53 30.13
C MET A 370 38.61 -15.84 30.56
N ASN A 371 38.85 -16.75 29.62
CA ASN A 371 39.52 -18.02 29.91
C ASN A 371 40.96 -17.82 30.40
N THR A 372 41.73 -16.90 29.81
CA THR A 372 43.09 -16.57 30.29
C THR A 372 43.05 -15.89 31.66
N LYS A 373 42.10 -14.97 31.90
CA LYS A 373 41.89 -14.36 33.22
C LYS A 373 41.61 -15.41 34.30
N LEU A 374 40.75 -16.39 34.02
CA LEU A 374 40.45 -17.48 34.95
C LEU A 374 41.66 -18.39 35.20
N ALA A 375 42.49 -18.66 34.18
CA ALA A 375 43.74 -19.38 34.36
C ALA A 375 44.72 -18.61 35.28
N LEU A 376 44.86 -17.30 35.07
CA LEU A 376 45.69 -16.44 35.92
C LEU A 376 45.16 -16.33 37.36
N ASP A 377 43.84 -16.30 37.58
CA ASP A 377 43.27 -16.36 38.94
C ASP A 377 43.67 -17.66 39.66
N ILE A 378 43.64 -18.80 38.94
CA ILE A 378 44.04 -20.10 39.47
C ILE A 378 45.54 -20.10 39.80
N GLU A 379 46.39 -19.59 38.90
CA GLU A 379 47.83 -19.44 39.15
C GLU A 379 48.10 -18.57 40.39
N ILE A 380 47.50 -17.38 40.50
CA ILE A 380 47.61 -16.50 41.67
C ILE A 380 47.14 -17.21 42.95
N ALA A 381 46.04 -17.95 42.90
CA ALA A 381 45.56 -18.74 44.04
C ALA A 381 46.52 -19.88 44.43
N THR A 382 47.20 -20.50 43.46
CA THR A 382 48.26 -21.49 43.76
C THR A 382 49.50 -20.84 44.35
N TYR A 383 49.97 -19.72 43.80
CA TYR A 383 51.12 -18.98 44.35
C TYR A 383 50.87 -18.51 45.78
N ARG A 384 49.68 -17.98 46.08
CA ARG A 384 49.30 -17.61 47.46
C ARG A 384 49.37 -18.80 48.42
N LYS A 385 48.83 -19.96 48.04
CA LYS A 385 48.92 -21.18 48.86
C LYS A 385 50.34 -21.68 49.09
N LEU A 386 51.24 -21.51 48.12
CA LEU A 386 52.66 -21.82 48.31
C LEU A 386 53.31 -20.87 49.32
N VAL A 387 53.02 -19.57 49.24
CA VAL A 387 53.54 -18.57 50.19
C VAL A 387 52.98 -18.79 51.60
N GLU A 388 51.67 -18.99 51.74
CA GLU A 388 51.01 -19.38 53.02
C GLU A 388 51.67 -20.64 53.62
N GLY A 389 52.02 -21.62 52.77
CA GLY A 389 52.74 -22.84 53.18
C GLY A 389 54.17 -22.58 53.67
N GLU A 390 54.89 -21.62 53.11
CA GLU A 390 56.22 -21.21 53.59
C GLU A 390 56.14 -20.34 54.85
N GLU A 391 55.15 -19.45 54.97
CA GLU A 391 54.91 -18.64 56.16
C GLU A 391 54.63 -19.53 57.38
N ILE A 392 53.79 -20.58 57.23
CA ILE A 392 53.55 -21.61 58.26
C ILE A 392 54.86 -22.35 58.65
N ARG A 393 55.82 -22.50 57.74
CA ARG A 393 57.14 -23.10 58.03
C ARG A 393 58.08 -22.13 58.74
N MET A 394 57.88 -20.82 58.64
CA MET A 394 58.70 -19.79 59.29
C MET A 394 58.14 -19.35 60.66
N GLU A 395 56.82 -19.42 60.89
CA GLU A 395 56.21 -19.13 62.19
C GLU A 395 56.40 -20.25 63.23
N LEU A 396 56.76 -21.47 62.82
CA LEU A 396 57.21 -22.51 63.74
C LEU A 396 58.72 -22.37 64.02
N PRO A 397 59.17 -22.38 65.30
CA PRO A 397 60.59 -22.51 65.60
C PRO A 397 61.09 -23.88 65.14
N SER A 398 62.28 -23.90 64.51
CA SER A 398 62.87 -25.10 63.93
C SER A 398 63.00 -26.24 64.95
N ALA A 399 62.12 -27.24 64.83
CA ALA A 399 62.21 -28.52 65.49
C ALA A 399 62.23 -29.62 64.43
N ALA A 400 63.36 -30.31 64.30
CA ALA A 400 63.53 -31.39 63.34
C ALA A 400 62.84 -32.69 63.82
N MET A 401 62.40 -33.50 62.83
CA MET A 401 61.92 -34.88 62.97
C MET A 401 60.53 -35.01 63.67
N VAL A 402 59.62 -35.91 63.31
CA VAL A 402 59.74 -37.34 63.00
C VAL A 402 58.54 -37.77 62.12
N SER A 403 58.70 -38.82 61.31
CA SER A 403 57.61 -39.44 60.56
C SER A 403 56.58 -40.10 61.48
N THR A 404 55.28 -39.92 61.23
CA THR A 404 54.25 -40.84 61.74
C THR A 404 53.26 -41.18 60.64
N VAL A 405 53.42 -42.39 60.11
CA VAL A 405 52.46 -43.00 59.20
C VAL A 405 51.21 -43.37 60.02
N GLN A 406 50.13 -42.60 59.88
CA GLN A 406 48.80 -43.07 60.27
C GLN A 406 48.04 -43.54 59.04
N SER A 407 48.12 -44.85 58.82
CA SER A 407 47.24 -45.59 57.92
C SER A 407 45.82 -45.60 58.48
N ARG A 408 44.88 -44.98 57.74
CA ARG A 408 43.44 -45.24 57.91
C ARG A 408 42.79 -45.47 56.54
N SER A 409 41.97 -46.50 56.48
CA SER A 409 41.52 -47.13 55.24
C SER A 409 40.00 -47.10 55.09
N ARG A 410 39.53 -47.28 53.84
CA ARG A 410 38.14 -47.56 53.41
C ARG A 410 37.22 -46.31 53.37
N THR A 411 36.30 -46.13 52.41
CA THR A 411 35.91 -46.99 51.25
C THR A 411 35.20 -46.23 50.11
N ALA A 412 35.50 -46.65 48.88
CA ALA A 412 34.60 -46.87 47.73
C ALA A 412 33.42 -45.92 47.38
N SER A 413 33.50 -45.31 46.19
CA SER A 413 32.60 -45.56 45.02
C SER A 413 33.08 -44.67 43.86
N SER A 414 33.55 -45.09 42.67
CA SER A 414 33.28 -46.16 41.70
C SER A 414 32.65 -45.61 40.41
N LYS A 415 33.31 -45.90 39.27
CA LYS A 415 32.86 -45.78 37.86
C LYS A 415 32.67 -44.32 37.37
N SER A 416 33.33 -43.81 36.33
CA SER A 416 33.78 -44.36 35.03
C SER A 416 32.66 -44.79 34.08
N ARG A 417 32.34 -43.93 33.10
CA ARG A 417 32.25 -44.28 31.66
C ARG A 417 31.94 -43.07 30.76
N LEU A 418 32.83 -42.86 29.79
CA LEU A 418 32.44 -42.40 28.45
C LEU A 418 31.71 -43.55 27.74
N ALA A 419 30.64 -43.26 26.99
CA ALA A 419 30.45 -43.72 25.61
C ALA A 419 29.03 -43.47 25.06
N ARG A 420 28.97 -42.66 23.98
CA ARG A 420 28.27 -42.88 22.71
C ARG A 420 26.73 -43.03 22.67
N ALA A 421 26.14 -42.21 21.80
CA ALA A 421 24.74 -42.32 21.35
C ALA A 421 24.45 -43.61 20.56
N PRO A 422 23.16 -43.95 20.41
CA PRO A 422 22.62 -44.48 19.17
C PRO A 422 21.55 -43.56 18.56
N SER A 423 21.21 -43.85 17.31
CA SER A 423 20.45 -42.98 16.40
C SER A 423 19.03 -43.49 16.09
N ARG A 424 18.30 -42.71 15.29
CA ARG A 424 17.01 -43.01 14.62
C ARG A 424 15.73 -42.99 15.50
N LYS A 425 14.83 -42.05 15.18
CA LYS A 425 13.81 -42.32 14.14
C LYS A 425 13.24 -41.04 13.51
N LYS A 426 13.26 -41.05 12.18
CA LYS A 426 12.63 -40.07 11.27
C LYS A 426 11.12 -40.35 11.24
N LYS A 427 10.28 -39.36 11.56
CA LYS A 427 8.85 -39.36 11.18
C LYS A 427 8.48 -37.98 10.65
N SER A 428 8.51 -37.86 9.33
CA SER A 428 7.86 -36.77 8.60
C SER A 428 6.35 -37.04 8.55
N SER A 429 5.53 -36.24 9.23
CA SER A 429 4.09 -36.19 8.98
C SER A 429 3.83 -35.34 7.73
N ARG A 430 3.74 -35.98 6.56
CA ARG A 430 3.10 -35.39 5.38
C ARG A 430 1.62 -35.71 5.39
N GLY A 431 0.79 -34.73 5.04
CA GLY A 431 -0.64 -34.90 4.73
C GLY A 431 -1.60 -34.40 5.82
N PRO A 432 -2.84 -34.01 5.46
CA PRO A 432 -3.48 -34.31 4.17
C PRO A 432 -3.25 -33.26 3.08
N VAL A 433 -3.05 -33.74 1.85
CA VAL A 433 -3.29 -32.95 0.63
C VAL A 433 -4.80 -32.97 0.40
N ILE A 434 -5.44 -31.81 0.36
CA ILE A 434 -6.78 -31.71 -0.21
C ILE A 434 -6.62 -31.80 -1.72
N LYS A 435 -7.01 -32.94 -2.30
CA LYS A 435 -7.29 -33.04 -3.73
C LYS A 435 -8.66 -32.44 -3.98
N ILE A 436 -8.74 -31.33 -4.69
CA ILE A 436 -9.93 -30.95 -5.44
C ILE A 436 -9.54 -30.95 -6.91
N THR A 437 -9.98 -32.00 -7.58
CA THR A 437 -10.03 -32.17 -9.03
C THR A 437 -11.32 -32.96 -9.28
N GLU A 438 -11.93 -32.83 -10.47
CA GLU A 438 -13.20 -33.46 -10.85
C GLU A 438 -14.49 -32.87 -10.24
N MET A 439 -14.88 -31.67 -10.68
CA MET A 439 -16.31 -31.29 -10.78
C MET A 439 -16.68 -30.52 -12.07
N SER A 440 -15.72 -30.08 -12.88
CA SER A 440 -15.98 -29.18 -14.03
C SER A 440 -16.20 -29.86 -15.39
N GLU A 441 -15.94 -31.16 -15.55
CA GLU A 441 -16.15 -31.87 -16.83
C GLU A 441 -17.58 -32.42 -17.00
N LYS A 442 -18.40 -32.44 -15.94
CA LYS A 442 -19.79 -32.92 -16.01
C LYS A 442 -20.82 -31.84 -16.37
N PHE A 443 -20.42 -30.59 -16.54
CA PHE A 443 -21.31 -29.49 -16.95
C PHE A 443 -21.21 -29.14 -18.45
N LEU A 444 -20.25 -29.73 -19.18
CA LEU A 444 -19.97 -29.44 -20.60
C LEU A 444 -20.42 -30.54 -21.58
N MET A 445 -21.15 -31.55 -21.10
CA MET A 445 -21.68 -32.66 -21.89
C MET A 445 -23.22 -32.74 -21.87
N GLN A 446 -23.90 -31.78 -21.23
CA GLN A 446 -25.37 -31.78 -21.11
C GLN A 446 -26.07 -30.67 -21.93
N GLU A 447 -25.32 -29.72 -22.49
CA GLU A 447 -25.86 -28.70 -23.42
C GLU A 447 -25.77 -29.13 -24.90
N SER A 448 -25.09 -30.23 -25.21
CA SER A 448 -24.93 -30.76 -26.59
C SER A 448 -26.02 -31.73 -27.06
N GLU A 449 -26.99 -32.08 -26.22
CA GLU A 449 -28.14 -32.95 -26.57
C GLU A 449 -29.48 -32.18 -26.61
N ALA A 450 -29.46 -30.84 -26.57
CA ALA A 450 -30.65 -29.99 -26.56
C ALA A 450 -30.80 -29.13 -27.85
N SER A 451 -30.20 -29.55 -28.96
CA SER A 451 -30.34 -28.88 -30.27
C SER A 451 -30.17 -29.87 -31.44
N GLU A 452 -31.16 -30.74 -31.60
CA GLU A 452 -31.60 -31.29 -32.89
C GLU A 452 -33.09 -30.93 -33.10
#